data_AF-A0A232MSM3-F1
#
_entry.id   AF-A0A232MSM3-F1
#
_cell.length_a   1.000
_cell.length_b   1.000
_cell.length_c   1.000
_cell.angle_alpha   90.00
_cell.angle_beta   90.00
_cell.angle_gamma   90.00
#
_symmetry.space_group_name_H-M   'P 1'
#
loop_
_entity.id
_entity.type
_entity.pdbx_description
1 polymer ?
#
loop_
_entity_poly.entity_id
_entity_poly.type
_entity_poly.pdbx_seq_one_letter_code
_entity_poly.pdbx_strand_id
1 'polypeptide(L)'
;MEKLIALKNKLDAIKTMGTNAKKEALASMDDFEQRMVSLMLNPFVRFGVKKYNVVDPLSKSVPSDEKAIELLEKLAARELTGNAAITAVESLVASMCADGQDVFRRFLLKDPKAGVGISLCNKVFASPIPKFEVQLATAYKEKGDKYPFKANPKARWPMIGSLKLDGLRVICEVIVDEEEVNFLSRTGNPITSLDHLKPAMLELGKLSGYKHIFFDGEGTAGSFNNSVSALRKKNVKAVGATYHIFDFFLPEWRVQAKTVEYQKNGMKLKQRLSLLVAWFRNTRGQDYAADIHMHPFYIIYSHEDFVERFMKRVDDNEEGEMGKDPDSVYEFKRTRSWWKLKDENEADGEIIGFLPGDPDAGFAHTLGKIVIRLEDGTEVRASGIKHRYLDEIWHNQDKYMGRIVKVNFHEYTPDGSLRHPRLKWPKCLRDTEERVGDKE
;
A
#
# COMPACT_ATOMS: atom_id res chain seq x y z
N MET A 1 -36.79 5.56 -12.34
CA MET A 1 -35.70 5.49 -11.35
C MET A 1 -36.18 6.06 -10.02
N GLU A 2 -36.99 5.31 -9.29
CA GLU A 2 -37.53 5.78 -8.01
C GLU A 2 -36.68 5.27 -6.85
N LYS A 3 -36.34 3.97 -6.86
CA LYS A 3 -35.60 3.33 -5.77
C LYS A 3 -34.16 3.81 -5.69
N LEU A 4 -33.48 3.97 -6.84
CA LEU A 4 -32.11 4.48 -6.86
C LEU A 4 -32.02 5.93 -6.36
N ILE A 5 -32.98 6.78 -6.73
CA ILE A 5 -33.04 8.17 -6.25
C ILE A 5 -33.34 8.20 -4.74
N ALA A 6 -34.26 7.37 -4.25
CA ALA A 6 -34.53 7.25 -2.82
C ALA A 6 -33.27 6.82 -2.03
N LEU A 7 -32.51 5.85 -2.56
CA LEU A 7 -31.23 5.43 -1.97
C LEU A 7 -30.22 6.59 -1.93
N LYS A 8 -30.09 7.37 -3.00
CA LYS A 8 -29.21 8.55 -3.05
C LYS A 8 -29.55 9.55 -1.95
N ASN A 9 -30.84 9.82 -1.74
CA ASN A 9 -31.28 10.76 -0.70
C ASN A 9 -30.98 10.23 0.71
N LYS A 10 -31.15 8.92 0.95
CA LYS A 10 -30.71 8.28 2.20
C LYS A 10 -29.20 8.41 2.39
N LEU A 11 -28.40 8.17 1.34
CA LEU A 11 -26.93 8.31 1.39
C LEU A 11 -26.50 9.76 1.70
N ASP A 12 -27.19 10.75 1.16
CA ASP A 12 -26.92 12.17 1.45
C ASP A 12 -27.22 12.53 2.91
N ALA A 13 -28.33 12.02 3.46
CA ALA A 13 -28.63 12.17 4.88
C ALA A 13 -27.54 11.51 5.75
N ILE A 14 -27.14 10.27 5.42
CA ILE A 14 -26.09 9.51 6.11
C ILE A 14 -24.77 10.29 6.12
N LYS A 15 -24.42 11.00 5.05
CA LYS A 15 -23.16 11.77 4.95
C LYS A 15 -22.93 12.69 6.13
N THR A 16 -24.00 13.32 6.61
CA THR A 16 -23.98 14.33 7.69
C THR A 16 -23.92 13.73 9.10
N MET A 17 -24.09 12.42 9.23
CA MET A 17 -24.19 11.73 10.52
C MET A 17 -22.83 11.36 11.12
N GLY A 18 -22.79 11.24 12.46
CA GLY A 18 -21.68 10.62 13.19
C GLY A 18 -21.58 9.10 12.96
N THR A 19 -20.43 8.50 13.25
CA THR A 19 -20.12 7.09 12.89
C THR A 19 -21.15 6.07 13.42
N ASN A 20 -21.66 6.23 14.64
CA ASN A 20 -22.64 5.30 15.21
C ASN A 20 -24.01 5.44 14.52
N ALA A 21 -24.49 6.67 14.30
CA ALA A 21 -25.72 6.93 13.57
C ALA A 21 -25.65 6.43 12.11
N LYS A 22 -24.49 6.55 11.44
CA LYS A 22 -24.26 5.94 10.12
C LYS A 22 -24.44 4.43 10.15
N LYS A 23 -23.95 3.76 11.20
CA LYS A 23 -24.07 2.30 11.36
C LYS A 23 -25.53 1.88 11.48
N GLU A 24 -26.32 2.59 12.29
CA GLU A 24 -27.76 2.34 12.47
C GLU A 24 -28.53 2.57 11.17
N ALA A 25 -28.29 3.69 10.49
CA ALA A 25 -28.92 3.98 9.21
C ALA A 25 -28.61 2.92 8.13
N LEU A 26 -27.36 2.46 8.05
CA LEU A 26 -26.96 1.37 7.16
C LEU A 26 -27.61 0.02 7.53
N ALA A 27 -27.80 -0.24 8.83
CA ALA A 27 -28.47 -1.46 9.29
C ALA A 27 -29.98 -1.47 8.95
N SER A 28 -30.59 -0.29 8.84
CA SER A 28 -32.00 -0.14 8.48
C SER A 28 -32.29 -0.22 6.97
N MET A 29 -31.25 -0.33 6.13
CA MET A 29 -31.40 -0.49 4.69
C MET A 29 -31.98 -1.86 4.35
N ASP A 30 -32.89 -1.88 3.38
CA ASP A 30 -33.43 -3.13 2.83
C ASP A 30 -32.41 -3.87 1.93
N ASP A 31 -32.76 -5.09 1.52
CA ASP A 31 -31.88 -5.95 0.70
C ASP A 31 -31.47 -5.29 -0.62
N PHE A 32 -32.37 -4.52 -1.25
CA PHE A 32 -32.08 -3.81 -2.50
C PHE A 32 -31.06 -2.71 -2.27
N GLU A 33 -31.25 -1.89 -1.23
CA GLU A 33 -30.36 -0.79 -0.86
C GLU A 33 -28.98 -1.30 -0.48
N GLN A 34 -28.90 -2.35 0.33
CA GLN A 34 -27.63 -2.99 0.69
C GLN A 34 -26.92 -3.55 -0.56
N ARG A 35 -27.65 -4.18 -1.49
CA ARG A 35 -27.07 -4.68 -2.76
C ARG A 35 -26.50 -3.53 -3.60
N MET A 36 -27.21 -2.41 -3.72
CA MET A 36 -26.76 -1.25 -4.50
C MET A 36 -25.54 -0.56 -3.86
N VAL A 37 -25.53 -0.38 -2.53
CA VAL A 37 -24.34 0.13 -1.82
C VAL A 37 -23.16 -0.83 -1.98
N SER A 38 -23.42 -2.14 -1.91
CA SER A 38 -22.42 -3.17 -2.16
C SER A 38 -21.84 -3.07 -3.57
N LEU A 39 -22.68 -2.82 -4.59
CA LEU A 39 -22.25 -2.64 -5.96
C LEU A 39 -21.35 -1.39 -6.13
N MET A 40 -21.65 -0.29 -5.44
CA MET A 40 -20.79 0.91 -5.42
C MET A 40 -19.43 0.62 -4.77
N LEU A 41 -19.39 -0.14 -3.68
CA LEU A 41 -18.17 -0.33 -2.87
C LEU A 41 -17.33 -1.56 -3.23
N ASN A 42 -17.88 -2.56 -3.92
CA ASN A 42 -17.19 -3.82 -4.18
C ASN A 42 -15.95 -3.59 -5.06
N PRO A 43 -14.72 -3.84 -4.57
CA PRO A 43 -13.49 -3.52 -5.30
C PRO A 43 -13.27 -4.41 -6.53
N PHE A 44 -14.02 -5.50 -6.67
CA PHE A 44 -13.92 -6.44 -7.80
C PHE A 44 -14.90 -6.13 -8.93
N VAL A 45 -15.81 -5.18 -8.74
CA VAL A 45 -16.72 -4.74 -9.81
C VAL A 45 -16.17 -3.47 -10.45
N ARG A 46 -16.00 -3.50 -11.77
CA ARG A 46 -15.53 -2.37 -12.57
C ARG A 46 -16.50 -2.05 -13.69
N PHE A 47 -16.82 -0.78 -13.85
CA PHE A 47 -17.71 -0.33 -14.91
C PHE A 47 -16.99 0.13 -16.18
N GLY A 48 -15.65 0.21 -16.18
CA GLY A 48 -14.86 0.58 -17.36
C GLY A 48 -15.01 2.03 -17.86
N VAL A 49 -15.98 2.81 -17.36
CA VAL A 49 -16.27 4.18 -17.80
C VAL A 49 -15.91 5.18 -16.71
N LYS A 50 -14.88 6.00 -16.96
CA LYS A 50 -14.45 7.09 -16.05
C LYS A 50 -14.74 8.49 -16.57
N LYS A 51 -14.72 8.68 -17.89
CA LYS A 51 -14.98 9.95 -18.58
C LYS A 51 -16.12 9.73 -19.56
N TYR A 52 -17.09 10.63 -19.52
CA TYR A 52 -18.26 10.67 -20.37
C TYR A 52 -18.83 12.08 -20.30
N ASN A 53 -19.54 12.51 -21.33
CA ASN A 53 -20.20 13.81 -21.37
C ASN A 53 -21.48 13.78 -20.53
N VAL A 54 -21.71 14.86 -19.78
CA VAL A 54 -22.95 15.07 -19.02
C VAL A 54 -23.69 16.23 -19.67
N VAL A 55 -24.94 16.00 -20.06
CA VAL A 55 -25.84 17.03 -20.59
C VAL A 55 -26.76 17.55 -19.49
N ASP A 56 -27.42 18.67 -19.74
CA ASP A 56 -28.35 19.27 -18.78
C ASP A 56 -29.45 18.27 -18.38
N PRO A 57 -29.73 18.14 -17.06
CA PRO A 57 -30.66 17.14 -16.56
C PRO A 57 -32.11 17.46 -16.95
N LEU A 58 -32.89 16.41 -17.18
CA LEU A 58 -34.34 16.54 -17.36
C LEU A 58 -35.03 16.88 -16.04
N SER A 59 -36.28 17.35 -16.12
CA SER A 59 -37.12 17.55 -14.93
C SER A 59 -37.44 16.23 -14.20
N LYS A 60 -37.51 15.11 -14.95
CA LYS A 60 -37.76 13.77 -14.43
C LYS A 60 -36.94 12.74 -15.19
N SER A 61 -36.44 11.73 -14.48
CA SER A 61 -35.80 10.58 -15.11
C SER A 61 -36.81 9.76 -15.91
N VAL A 62 -36.53 9.56 -17.20
CA VAL A 62 -37.26 8.65 -18.09
C VAL A 62 -36.95 7.17 -17.82
N PRO A 63 -35.69 6.73 -17.60
CA PRO A 63 -35.40 5.30 -17.43
C PRO A 63 -35.91 4.73 -16.09
N SER A 64 -36.23 3.44 -16.09
CA SER A 64 -36.58 2.68 -14.88
C SER A 64 -35.32 2.32 -14.08
N ASP A 65 -35.50 1.88 -12.82
CA ASP A 65 -34.38 1.40 -12.01
C ASP A 65 -33.71 0.16 -12.66
N GLU A 66 -34.53 -0.74 -13.23
CA GLU A 66 -34.08 -1.95 -13.92
C GLU A 66 -33.22 -1.60 -15.13
N LYS A 67 -33.59 -0.58 -15.92
CA LYS A 67 -32.81 -0.18 -17.09
C LYS A 67 -31.43 0.36 -16.71
N ALA A 68 -31.36 1.13 -15.63
CA ALA A 68 -30.09 1.62 -15.11
C ALA A 68 -29.21 0.50 -14.57
N ILE A 69 -29.81 -0.44 -13.83
CA ILE A 69 -29.11 -1.61 -13.29
C ILE A 69 -28.62 -2.54 -14.41
N GLU A 70 -29.42 -2.79 -15.44
CA GLU A 70 -29.04 -3.60 -16.61
C GLU A 70 -27.78 -3.04 -17.28
N LEU A 71 -27.70 -1.71 -17.45
CA LEU A 71 -26.50 -1.08 -18.00
C LEU A 71 -25.30 -1.27 -17.08
N LEU A 72 -25.46 -1.08 -15.76
CA LEU A 72 -24.39 -1.31 -14.79
C LEU A 72 -23.89 -2.77 -14.81
N GLU A 73 -24.80 -3.74 -14.94
CA GLU A 73 -24.47 -5.17 -15.04
C GLU A 73 -23.70 -5.47 -16.33
N LYS A 74 -24.13 -4.94 -17.48
CA LYS A 74 -23.40 -5.07 -18.78
C LYS A 74 -22.00 -4.46 -18.73
N LEU A 75 -21.85 -3.31 -18.09
CA LEU A 75 -20.55 -2.66 -17.88
C LEU A 75 -19.66 -3.49 -16.93
N ALA A 76 -20.24 -4.00 -15.84
CA ALA A 76 -19.54 -4.85 -14.87
C ALA A 76 -19.08 -6.17 -15.46
N ALA A 77 -19.90 -6.78 -16.31
CA ALA A 77 -19.62 -8.03 -17.02
C ALA A 77 -18.72 -7.85 -18.24
N ARG A 78 -18.30 -6.61 -18.55
CA ARG A 78 -17.49 -6.26 -19.74
C ARG A 78 -18.16 -6.64 -21.06
N GLU A 79 -19.49 -6.78 -21.08
CA GLU A 79 -20.28 -6.98 -22.31
C GLU A 79 -20.35 -5.70 -23.15
N LEU A 80 -20.23 -4.53 -22.50
CA LEU A 80 -20.06 -3.24 -23.13
C LEU A 80 -18.72 -2.63 -22.71
N THR A 81 -17.88 -2.32 -23.68
CA THR A 81 -16.54 -1.74 -23.47
C THR A 81 -16.27 -0.60 -24.46
N GLY A 82 -15.17 0.15 -24.23
CA GLY A 82 -14.71 1.21 -25.13
C GLY A 82 -15.77 2.27 -25.44
N ASN A 83 -15.82 2.68 -26.71
CA ASN A 83 -16.77 3.71 -27.16
C ASN A 83 -18.23 3.27 -27.02
N ALA A 84 -18.54 1.98 -27.20
CA ALA A 84 -19.91 1.48 -27.05
C ALA A 84 -20.43 1.65 -25.61
N ALA A 85 -19.57 1.38 -24.62
CA ALA A 85 -19.88 1.63 -23.22
C ALA A 85 -20.11 3.12 -22.92
N ILE A 86 -19.25 3.99 -23.46
CA ILE A 86 -19.38 5.45 -23.30
C ILE A 86 -20.70 5.94 -23.89
N THR A 87 -21.01 5.59 -25.14
CA THR A 87 -22.26 5.98 -25.81
C THR A 87 -23.49 5.51 -25.05
N ALA A 88 -23.48 4.27 -24.54
CA ALA A 88 -24.59 3.74 -23.75
C ALA A 88 -24.78 4.50 -22.42
N VAL A 89 -23.68 4.85 -21.73
CA VAL A 89 -23.72 5.67 -20.51
C VAL A 89 -24.24 7.07 -20.81
N GLU A 90 -23.69 7.75 -21.83
CA GLU A 90 -24.10 9.12 -22.20
C GLU A 90 -25.58 9.18 -22.58
N SER A 91 -26.04 8.23 -23.38
CA SER A 91 -27.45 8.12 -23.79
C SER A 91 -28.37 7.92 -22.58
N LEU A 92 -28.02 7.03 -21.65
CA LEU A 92 -28.83 6.80 -20.46
C LEU A 92 -28.84 8.04 -19.55
N VAL A 93 -27.68 8.63 -19.27
CA VAL A 93 -27.52 9.81 -18.41
C VAL A 93 -28.26 11.03 -18.98
N ALA A 94 -28.27 11.21 -20.29
CA ALA A 94 -29.01 12.30 -20.97
C ALA A 94 -30.53 12.22 -20.75
N SER A 95 -31.05 11.04 -20.42
CA SER A 95 -32.48 10.82 -20.16
C SER A 95 -32.85 10.86 -18.67
N MET A 96 -31.94 11.27 -17.79
CA MET A 96 -32.14 11.32 -16.34
C MET A 96 -32.36 12.75 -15.81
N CYS A 97 -33.03 12.87 -14.67
CA CYS A 97 -33.00 14.09 -13.87
C CYS A 97 -31.71 14.19 -13.04
N ALA A 98 -31.50 15.34 -12.37
CA ALA A 98 -30.27 15.62 -11.62
C ALA A 98 -29.92 14.55 -10.57
N ASP A 99 -30.88 14.13 -9.74
CA ASP A 99 -30.66 13.07 -8.76
C ASP A 99 -30.37 11.71 -9.41
N GLY A 100 -30.99 11.46 -10.56
CA GLY A 100 -30.76 10.26 -11.35
C GLY A 100 -29.35 10.18 -11.91
N GLN A 101 -28.89 11.27 -12.52
CA GLN A 101 -27.52 11.40 -12.99
C GLN A 101 -26.51 11.26 -11.84
N ASP A 102 -26.79 11.84 -10.68
CA ASP A 102 -25.92 11.77 -9.50
C ASP A 102 -25.80 10.34 -8.95
N VAL A 103 -26.92 9.63 -8.73
CA VAL A 103 -26.84 8.26 -8.22
C VAL A 103 -26.16 7.32 -9.20
N PHE A 104 -26.43 7.46 -10.51
CA PHE A 104 -25.76 6.66 -11.53
C PHE A 104 -24.25 6.92 -11.53
N ARG A 105 -23.85 8.19 -11.41
CA ARG A 105 -22.45 8.59 -11.30
C ARG A 105 -21.76 8.01 -10.06
N ARG A 106 -22.44 7.88 -8.91
CA ARG A 106 -21.88 7.26 -7.69
C ARG A 106 -21.48 5.80 -7.92
N PHE A 107 -22.25 5.05 -8.72
CA PHE A 107 -21.86 3.70 -9.14
C PHE A 107 -20.59 3.73 -9.99
N LEU A 108 -20.56 4.52 -11.06
CA LEU A 108 -19.40 4.60 -11.95
C LEU A 108 -18.12 5.05 -11.22
N LEU A 109 -18.25 5.95 -10.24
CA LEU A 109 -17.16 6.42 -9.40
C LEU A 109 -16.74 5.45 -8.30
N LYS A 110 -17.53 4.39 -8.04
CA LYS A 110 -17.34 3.46 -6.93
C LYS A 110 -17.33 4.16 -5.56
N ASP A 111 -18.18 5.18 -5.41
CA ASP A 111 -18.21 6.04 -4.23
C ASP A 111 -19.67 6.42 -3.90
N PRO A 112 -20.25 5.90 -2.80
CA PRO A 112 -21.59 6.27 -2.34
C PRO A 112 -21.74 7.74 -1.94
N LYS A 113 -20.64 8.50 -1.82
CA LYS A 113 -20.58 9.90 -1.37
C LYS A 113 -21.15 10.16 0.02
N ALA A 114 -21.31 9.12 0.84
CA ALA A 114 -21.85 9.18 2.20
C ALA A 114 -20.80 9.10 3.32
N GLY A 115 -19.50 9.04 2.98
CA GLY A 115 -18.43 8.84 3.97
C GLY A 115 -18.56 7.50 4.70
N VAL A 116 -19.01 6.47 3.97
CA VAL A 116 -19.15 5.07 4.41
C VAL A 116 -18.24 4.20 3.54
N GLY A 117 -17.69 3.13 4.11
CA GLY A 117 -16.83 2.20 3.40
C GLY A 117 -17.08 0.76 3.81
N ILE A 118 -16.42 -0.17 3.12
CA ILE A 118 -16.61 -1.63 3.27
C ILE A 118 -16.58 -2.09 4.73
N SER A 119 -15.63 -1.57 5.53
CA SER A 119 -15.50 -1.96 6.94
C SER A 119 -16.71 -1.62 7.81
N LEU A 120 -17.44 -0.55 7.49
CA LEU A 120 -18.66 -0.18 8.22
C LEU A 120 -19.84 -1.02 7.73
N CYS A 121 -20.01 -1.16 6.41
CA CYS A 121 -21.05 -2.00 5.80
C CYS A 121 -20.96 -3.45 6.27
N ASN A 122 -19.77 -4.07 6.27
CA ASN A 122 -19.60 -5.48 6.68
C ASN A 122 -19.86 -5.75 8.17
N LYS A 123 -20.11 -4.72 8.99
CA LYS A 123 -20.56 -4.90 10.38
C LYS A 123 -22.08 -5.05 10.50
N VAL A 124 -22.83 -4.69 9.47
CA VAL A 124 -24.30 -4.58 9.52
C VAL A 124 -25.01 -5.23 8.34
N PHE A 125 -24.39 -5.30 7.16
CA PHE A 125 -24.98 -5.93 5.99
C PHE A 125 -25.07 -7.45 6.17
N ALA A 126 -26.17 -8.04 5.74
CA ALA A 126 -26.39 -9.48 5.81
C ALA A 126 -25.37 -10.25 4.95
N SER A 127 -25.05 -9.70 3.78
CA SER A 127 -24.01 -10.22 2.88
C SER A 127 -22.78 -9.30 2.93
N PRO A 128 -21.64 -9.77 3.45
CA PRO A 128 -20.41 -8.97 3.51
C PRO A 128 -19.92 -8.59 2.11
N ILE A 129 -19.59 -7.32 1.93
CA ILE A 129 -18.92 -6.82 0.72
C ILE A 129 -17.50 -7.40 0.70
N PRO A 130 -17.08 -8.04 -0.41
CA PRO A 130 -15.73 -8.55 -0.54
C PRO A 130 -14.68 -7.45 -0.34
N LYS A 131 -13.56 -7.79 0.30
CA LYS A 131 -12.41 -6.90 0.48
C LYS A 131 -11.31 -7.29 -0.49
N PHE A 132 -10.61 -6.29 -1.02
CA PHE A 132 -9.34 -6.51 -1.69
C PHE A 132 -8.27 -6.75 -0.62
N GLU A 133 -7.79 -7.98 -0.56
CA GLU A 133 -6.78 -8.42 0.39
C GLU A 133 -5.58 -8.98 -0.37
N VAL A 134 -4.44 -9.03 0.30
CA VAL A 134 -3.16 -9.55 -0.21
C VAL A 134 -2.39 -10.19 0.94
N GLN A 135 -1.33 -10.93 0.63
CA GLN A 135 -0.51 -11.57 1.65
C GLN A 135 0.28 -10.55 2.47
N LEU A 136 0.21 -10.66 3.79
CA LEU A 136 0.90 -9.77 4.73
C LEU A 136 1.85 -10.56 5.65
N ALA A 137 3.02 -9.98 5.92
CA ALA A 137 4.02 -10.61 6.80
C ALA A 137 3.72 -10.42 8.29
N THR A 138 3.97 -11.45 9.09
CA THR A 138 3.99 -11.38 10.56
C THR A 138 5.33 -10.84 11.05
N ALA A 139 5.32 -10.06 12.14
CA ALA A 139 6.58 -9.68 12.78
C ALA A 139 7.28 -10.95 13.29
N TYR A 140 8.58 -11.09 13.00
CA TYR A 140 9.35 -12.24 13.48
C TYR A 140 9.52 -12.20 15.00
N LYS A 141 9.79 -11.01 15.53
CA LYS A 141 9.91 -10.73 16.96
C LYS A 141 8.53 -10.69 17.61
N GLU A 142 8.44 -11.15 18.84
CA GLU A 142 7.31 -10.85 19.71
C GLU A 142 7.49 -9.46 20.34
N LYS A 143 6.39 -8.84 20.77
CA LYS A 143 6.45 -7.52 21.41
C LYS A 143 7.27 -7.62 22.70
N GLY A 144 8.34 -6.83 22.80
CA GLY A 144 9.24 -6.83 23.96
C GLY A 144 10.41 -7.81 23.90
N ASP A 145 10.58 -8.53 22.78
CA ASP A 145 11.79 -9.32 22.55
C ASP A 145 13.01 -8.38 22.46
N LYS A 146 14.05 -8.69 23.25
CA LYS A 146 15.29 -7.91 23.35
C LYS A 146 16.44 -8.71 22.75
N TYR A 147 17.45 -8.03 22.23
CA TYR A 147 18.59 -8.70 21.63
C TYR A 147 19.55 -9.33 22.64
N PRO A 148 20.14 -10.48 22.30
CA PRO A 148 19.93 -11.27 21.07
C PRO A 148 18.51 -11.81 20.96
N PHE A 149 17.88 -11.62 19.78
CA PHE A 149 16.48 -11.99 19.56
C PHE A 149 16.31 -13.50 19.77
N LYS A 150 15.15 -13.91 20.27
CA LYS A 150 14.86 -15.33 20.42
C LYS A 150 14.46 -15.92 19.07
N ALA A 151 14.93 -17.13 18.80
CA ALA A 151 14.46 -17.89 17.65
C ALA A 151 12.94 -18.10 17.75
N ASN A 152 12.21 -17.70 16.70
CA ASN A 152 10.77 -17.91 16.68
C ASN A 152 10.47 -19.39 16.36
N PRO A 153 9.83 -20.16 17.25
CA PRO A 153 9.63 -21.60 17.06
C PRO A 153 8.68 -21.95 15.91
N LYS A 154 7.99 -20.95 15.35
CA LYS A 154 7.06 -21.10 14.22
C LYS A 154 7.73 -20.82 12.87
N ALA A 155 8.94 -20.27 12.88
CA ALA A 155 9.75 -20.08 11.70
C ALA A 155 10.28 -21.42 11.20
N ARG A 156 10.34 -21.59 9.88
CA ARG A 156 10.89 -22.79 9.23
C ARG A 156 12.06 -22.37 8.35
N TRP A 157 13.11 -23.18 8.33
CA TRP A 157 14.31 -22.97 7.53
C TRP A 157 14.44 -24.07 6.45
N PRO A 158 15.05 -23.77 5.29
CA PRO A 158 15.52 -22.46 4.87
C PRO A 158 14.37 -21.50 4.51
N MET A 159 14.64 -20.19 4.54
CA MET A 159 13.74 -19.14 4.07
C MET A 159 14.28 -18.48 2.81
N ILE A 160 13.39 -17.87 2.04
CA ILE A 160 13.73 -16.92 0.98
C ILE A 160 13.80 -15.52 1.60
N GLY A 161 15.02 -15.00 1.68
CA GLY A 161 15.37 -13.69 2.19
C GLY A 161 15.30 -12.60 1.14
N SER A 162 15.00 -11.37 1.55
CA SER A 162 15.07 -10.18 0.69
C SER A 162 15.05 -8.92 1.54
N LEU A 163 15.68 -7.84 1.05
CA LEU A 163 15.58 -6.52 1.66
C LEU A 163 14.10 -6.13 1.86
N LYS A 164 13.75 -5.64 3.05
CA LYS A 164 12.47 -4.98 3.26
C LYS A 164 12.55 -3.56 2.72
N LEU A 165 11.93 -3.33 1.57
CA LEU A 165 11.92 -2.01 0.92
C LEU A 165 11.01 -1.02 1.67
N ASP A 166 11.55 0.17 1.97
CA ASP A 166 10.78 1.30 2.53
C ASP A 166 10.05 2.06 1.42
N GLY A 167 8.96 1.48 0.92
CA GLY A 167 8.20 2.02 -0.20
C GLY A 167 6.69 2.07 0.03
N LEU A 168 5.95 2.00 -1.07
CA LEU A 168 4.52 1.78 -1.08
C LEU A 168 4.23 0.41 -1.70
N ARG A 169 3.53 -0.46 -0.97
CA ARG A 169 3.02 -1.71 -1.51
C ARG A 169 2.13 -1.45 -2.73
N VAL A 170 2.55 -1.98 -3.88
CA VAL A 170 1.89 -1.83 -5.17
C VAL A 170 1.53 -3.21 -5.72
N ILE A 171 0.26 -3.37 -6.04
CA ILE A 171 -0.28 -4.54 -6.74
C ILE A 171 -0.58 -4.11 -8.16
N CYS A 172 0.18 -4.63 -9.12
CA CYS A 172 -0.07 -4.37 -10.53
C CYS A 172 -0.92 -5.49 -11.11
N GLU A 173 -2.17 -5.20 -11.38
CA GLU A 173 -3.04 -6.09 -12.12
C GLU A 173 -2.86 -5.88 -13.62
N VAL A 174 -2.73 -6.98 -14.34
CA VAL A 174 -2.64 -7.00 -15.80
C VAL A 174 -3.73 -7.93 -16.33
N ILE A 175 -4.62 -7.39 -17.15
CA ILE A 175 -5.66 -8.11 -17.89
C ILE A 175 -5.21 -8.11 -19.35
N VAL A 176 -4.55 -9.19 -19.77
CA VAL A 176 -3.84 -9.26 -21.05
C VAL A 176 -4.81 -9.18 -22.23
N ASP A 177 -5.91 -9.92 -22.18
CA ASP A 177 -6.91 -9.97 -23.26
C ASP A 177 -7.61 -8.60 -23.47
N GLU A 178 -7.59 -7.72 -22.47
CA GLU A 178 -8.17 -6.37 -22.53
C GLU A 178 -7.12 -5.26 -22.70
N GLU A 179 -5.84 -5.62 -22.78
CA GLU A 179 -4.69 -4.70 -22.74
C GLU A 179 -4.76 -3.69 -21.58
N GLU A 180 -5.35 -4.10 -20.45
CA GLU A 180 -5.61 -3.22 -19.31
C GLU A 180 -4.61 -3.48 -18.19
N VAL A 181 -3.97 -2.41 -17.70
CA VAL A 181 -3.06 -2.46 -16.55
C VAL A 181 -3.51 -1.48 -15.48
N ASN A 182 -3.59 -1.94 -14.24
CA ASN A 182 -3.98 -1.15 -13.09
C ASN A 182 -3.00 -1.33 -11.93
N PHE A 183 -2.47 -0.21 -11.43
CA PHE A 183 -1.72 -0.21 -10.18
C PHE A 183 -2.66 0.07 -9.01
N LEU A 184 -2.62 -0.78 -8.01
CA LEU A 184 -3.48 -0.75 -6.84
C LEU A 184 -2.63 -0.74 -5.57
N SER A 185 -3.11 -0.05 -4.54
CA SER A 185 -2.59 -0.21 -3.19
C SER A 185 -2.97 -1.57 -2.61
N ARG A 186 -2.39 -1.93 -1.45
CA ARG A 186 -2.74 -3.15 -0.70
C ARG A 186 -4.24 -3.34 -0.39
N THR A 187 -5.02 -2.26 -0.43
CA THR A 187 -6.48 -2.28 -0.18
C THR A 187 -7.31 -2.10 -1.45
N GLY A 188 -6.69 -2.21 -2.63
CA GLY A 188 -7.37 -2.12 -3.92
C GLY A 188 -7.63 -0.69 -4.43
N ASN A 189 -7.16 0.35 -3.74
CA ASN A 189 -7.32 1.72 -4.23
C ASN A 189 -6.36 2.02 -5.40
N PRO A 190 -6.80 2.70 -6.47
CA PRO A 190 -5.94 3.02 -7.62
C PRO A 190 -4.72 3.91 -7.26
N ILE A 191 -3.57 3.59 -7.88
CA ILE A 191 -2.32 4.35 -7.84
C ILE A 191 -2.03 4.83 -9.26
N THR A 192 -2.34 6.09 -9.55
CA THR A 192 -2.18 6.65 -10.91
C THR A 192 -0.77 7.16 -11.21
N SER A 193 0.06 7.35 -10.18
CA SER A 193 1.42 7.90 -10.33
C SER A 193 2.38 6.98 -11.08
N LEU A 194 2.05 5.68 -11.15
CA LEU A 194 2.83 4.65 -11.84
C LEU A 194 2.28 4.33 -13.25
N ASP A 195 1.30 5.07 -13.75
CA ASP A 195 0.64 4.78 -15.04
C ASP A 195 1.61 4.74 -16.24
N HIS A 196 2.77 5.39 -16.13
CA HIS A 196 3.84 5.35 -17.14
C HIS A 196 4.48 3.96 -17.28
N LEU A 197 4.37 3.09 -16.27
CA LEU A 197 4.88 1.72 -16.28
C LEU A 197 3.91 0.71 -16.92
N LYS A 198 2.69 1.12 -17.28
CA LYS A 198 1.66 0.21 -17.83
C LYS A 198 2.11 -0.54 -19.08
N PRO A 199 2.75 0.06 -20.10
CA PRO A 199 3.17 -0.68 -21.29
C PRO A 199 4.13 -1.83 -20.96
N ALA A 200 5.14 -1.58 -20.12
CA ALA A 200 6.10 -2.60 -19.74
C ALA A 200 5.48 -3.71 -18.87
N MET A 201 4.53 -3.37 -17.99
CA MET A 201 3.77 -4.36 -17.22
C MET A 201 2.83 -5.19 -18.11
N LEU A 202 2.26 -4.61 -19.18
CA LEU A 202 1.43 -5.34 -20.14
C LEU A 202 2.26 -6.39 -20.88
N GLU A 203 3.47 -6.03 -21.33
CA GLU A 203 4.40 -6.97 -21.96
C GLU A 203 4.84 -8.09 -20.99
N LEU A 204 5.13 -7.74 -19.73
CA LEU A 204 5.40 -8.75 -18.71
C LEU A 204 4.21 -9.69 -18.47
N GLY A 205 2.98 -9.15 -18.48
CA GLY A 205 1.75 -9.93 -18.41
C GLY A 205 1.61 -10.90 -19.58
N LYS A 206 1.83 -10.46 -20.82
CA LYS A 206 1.82 -11.32 -22.01
C LYS A 206 2.82 -12.47 -21.89
N LEU A 207 4.04 -12.19 -21.43
CA LEU A 207 5.09 -13.19 -21.20
C LEU A 207 4.76 -14.21 -20.11
N SER A 208 3.89 -13.85 -19.16
CA SER A 208 3.46 -14.76 -18.10
C SER A 208 2.61 -15.94 -18.62
N GLY A 209 2.00 -15.78 -19.79
CA GLY A 209 1.05 -16.75 -20.37
C GLY A 209 -0.32 -16.77 -19.71
N TYR A 210 -0.55 -15.95 -18.67
CA TYR A 210 -1.84 -15.81 -18.01
C TYR A 210 -2.67 -14.69 -18.64
N LYS A 211 -3.98 -14.93 -18.78
CA LYS A 211 -4.93 -13.92 -19.27
C LYS A 211 -5.16 -12.79 -18.26
N HIS A 212 -5.08 -13.11 -16.96
CA HIS A 212 -5.28 -12.16 -15.87
C HIS A 212 -4.35 -12.53 -14.71
N ILE A 213 -3.45 -11.62 -14.35
CA ILE A 213 -2.43 -11.82 -13.32
C ILE A 213 -2.27 -10.56 -12.47
N PHE A 214 -1.92 -10.75 -11.20
CA PHE A 214 -1.53 -9.67 -10.31
C PHE A 214 -0.06 -9.85 -9.92
N PHE A 215 0.79 -8.88 -10.27
CA PHE A 215 2.14 -8.77 -9.75
C PHE A 215 2.11 -8.03 -8.41
N ASP A 216 2.88 -8.54 -7.46
CA ASP A 216 2.92 -8.08 -6.08
C ASP A 216 4.33 -7.56 -5.77
N GLY A 217 4.42 -6.28 -5.43
CA GLY A 217 5.70 -5.59 -5.34
C GLY A 217 5.67 -4.34 -4.49
N GLU A 218 6.79 -3.66 -4.40
CA GLU A 218 6.93 -2.37 -3.73
C GLU A 218 7.31 -1.30 -4.75
N GLY A 219 6.52 -0.23 -4.83
CA GLY A 219 6.92 0.98 -5.52
C GLY A 219 7.84 1.80 -4.62
N THR A 220 9.03 2.11 -5.10
CA THR A 220 9.97 3.03 -4.47
C THR A 220 10.12 4.25 -5.37
N ALA A 221 10.46 5.40 -4.79
CA ALA A 221 10.69 6.60 -5.58
C ALA A 221 12.21 6.72 -5.82
N GLY A 222 12.64 6.73 -7.08
CA GLY A 222 14.05 6.88 -7.43
C GLY A 222 14.54 8.33 -7.32
N SER A 223 15.88 8.43 -7.24
CA SER A 223 16.71 9.55 -6.78
C SER A 223 16.22 10.26 -5.50
N PHE A 224 17.18 10.54 -4.63
CA PHE A 224 17.07 10.88 -3.20
C PHE A 224 16.06 12.00 -2.79
N ASN A 225 15.50 12.73 -3.76
CA ASN A 225 14.56 13.85 -3.56
C ASN A 225 13.07 13.46 -3.61
N ASN A 226 12.71 12.31 -4.19
CA ASN A 226 11.31 11.90 -4.26
C ASN A 226 10.95 11.05 -3.04
N SER A 227 10.02 11.55 -2.21
CA SER A 227 9.49 10.78 -1.09
C SER A 227 8.40 9.81 -1.55
N VAL A 228 8.17 8.73 -0.80
CA VAL A 228 7.02 7.79 -0.99
C VAL A 228 5.67 8.52 -1.08
N SER A 229 5.59 9.77 -0.58
CA SER A 229 4.40 10.61 -0.74
C SER A 229 4.08 10.94 -2.21
N ALA A 230 5.09 11.00 -3.09
CA ALA A 230 4.90 11.21 -4.53
C ALA A 230 4.08 10.08 -5.17
N LEU A 231 4.26 8.84 -4.72
CA LEU A 231 3.47 7.67 -5.15
C LEU A 231 2.01 7.72 -4.69
N ARG A 232 1.68 8.59 -3.72
CA ARG A 232 0.32 8.77 -3.22
C ARG A 232 -0.41 9.94 -3.88
N LYS A 233 0.29 10.79 -4.64
CA LYS A 233 -0.31 11.95 -5.32
C LYS A 233 -1.12 11.48 -6.53
N LYS A 234 -2.34 11.98 -6.67
CA LYS A 234 -3.17 11.76 -7.85
C LYS A 234 -2.71 12.67 -8.99
N ASN A 235 -2.73 12.18 -10.22
CA ASN A 235 -2.41 12.94 -11.44
C ASN A 235 -0.97 13.48 -11.54
N VAL A 236 -0.03 12.95 -10.73
CA VAL A 236 1.39 13.30 -10.80
C VAL A 236 2.15 12.08 -11.27
N LYS A 237 2.93 12.20 -12.36
CA LYS A 237 3.87 11.15 -12.75
C LYS A 237 5.02 11.13 -11.75
N ALA A 238 5.22 9.99 -11.08
CA ALA A 238 6.40 9.80 -10.25
C ALA A 238 7.58 9.40 -11.15
N VAL A 239 8.15 10.37 -11.88
CA VAL A 239 9.30 10.12 -12.78
C VAL A 239 10.48 9.63 -11.95
N GLY A 240 11.06 8.49 -12.36
CA GLY A 240 12.09 7.76 -11.63
C GLY A 240 11.57 6.81 -10.55
N ALA A 241 10.26 6.62 -10.41
CA ALA A 241 9.75 5.59 -9.50
C ALA A 241 10.03 4.19 -10.05
N THR A 242 10.62 3.34 -9.23
CA THR A 242 10.93 1.95 -9.55
C THR A 242 9.91 1.01 -8.91
N TYR A 243 9.49 -0.02 -9.64
CA TYR A 243 8.58 -1.05 -9.14
C TYR A 243 9.33 -2.37 -8.96
N HIS A 244 9.49 -2.80 -7.70
CA HIS A 244 10.21 -4.01 -7.32
C HIS A 244 9.22 -5.16 -7.04
N ILE A 245 9.09 -6.09 -7.97
CA ILE A 245 8.16 -7.23 -7.90
C ILE A 245 8.82 -8.39 -7.13
N PHE A 246 8.18 -8.87 -6.06
CA PHE A 246 8.68 -9.98 -5.24
C PHE A 246 7.73 -11.18 -5.17
N ASP A 247 6.54 -11.11 -5.78
CA ASP A 247 5.61 -12.23 -5.91
C ASP A 247 4.55 -11.94 -7.00
N PHE A 248 3.66 -12.89 -7.24
CA PHE A 248 2.43 -12.69 -8.01
C PHE A 248 1.32 -13.59 -7.48
N PHE A 249 0.09 -13.32 -7.89
CA PHE A 249 -1.04 -14.22 -7.67
C PHE A 249 -2.07 -14.14 -8.80
N LEU A 250 -2.88 -15.20 -8.91
CA LEU A 250 -3.96 -15.28 -9.89
C LEU A 250 -5.31 -14.93 -9.25
N PRO A 251 -6.26 -14.33 -10.01
CA PRO A 251 -7.56 -13.91 -9.49
C PRO A 251 -8.33 -15.03 -8.78
N GLU A 252 -8.32 -16.24 -9.35
CA GLU A 252 -9.03 -17.42 -8.87
C GLU A 252 -8.50 -17.94 -7.53
N TRP A 253 -7.23 -17.65 -7.19
CA TRP A 253 -6.64 -18.04 -5.92
C TRP A 253 -7.36 -17.41 -4.73
N ARG A 254 -8.04 -16.27 -4.90
CA ARG A 254 -8.82 -15.62 -3.83
C ARG A 254 -9.92 -16.52 -3.27
N VAL A 255 -10.54 -17.33 -4.12
CA VAL A 255 -11.55 -18.31 -3.72
C VAL A 255 -10.88 -19.59 -3.28
N GLN A 256 -9.91 -20.09 -4.07
CA GLN A 256 -9.24 -21.36 -3.80
C GLN A 256 -8.48 -21.35 -2.46
N ALA A 257 -7.87 -20.23 -2.08
CA ALA A 257 -7.10 -20.09 -0.83
C ALA A 257 -7.92 -20.33 0.45
N LYS A 258 -9.24 -20.34 0.35
CA LYS A 258 -10.15 -20.69 1.46
C LYS A 258 -10.32 -22.21 1.64
N THR A 259 -9.83 -23.01 0.70
CA THR A 259 -9.95 -24.47 0.71
C THR A 259 -8.72 -25.15 1.30
N VAL A 260 -8.91 -26.29 1.95
CA VAL A 260 -7.80 -27.13 2.45
C VAL A 260 -6.94 -27.64 1.29
N GLU A 261 -7.56 -27.90 0.14
CA GLU A 261 -6.89 -28.41 -1.05
C GLU A 261 -5.83 -27.44 -1.57
N TYR A 262 -6.18 -26.15 -1.69
CA TYR A 262 -5.21 -25.13 -2.09
C TYR A 262 -4.03 -25.02 -1.11
N GLN A 263 -4.28 -25.16 0.19
CA GLN A 263 -3.19 -25.09 1.18
C GLN A 263 -2.16 -26.22 0.99
N LYS A 264 -2.63 -27.41 0.57
CA LYS A 264 -1.77 -28.55 0.27
C LYS A 264 -1.08 -28.40 -1.09
N ASN A 265 -1.87 -28.14 -2.14
CA ASN A 265 -1.46 -28.34 -3.53
C ASN A 265 -1.32 -27.04 -4.35
N GLY A 266 -1.66 -25.88 -3.77
CA GLY A 266 -1.47 -24.59 -4.41
C GLY A 266 0.00 -24.30 -4.72
N MET A 267 0.23 -23.40 -5.67
CA MET A 267 1.57 -23.05 -6.15
C MET A 267 2.43 -22.46 -5.03
N LYS A 268 3.60 -23.07 -4.79
CA LYS A 268 4.52 -22.69 -3.71
C LYS A 268 5.34 -21.46 -4.09
N LEU A 269 5.78 -20.69 -3.09
CA LEU A 269 6.56 -19.46 -3.30
C LEU A 269 7.80 -19.69 -4.16
N LYS A 270 8.53 -20.79 -3.92
CA LYS A 270 9.70 -21.15 -4.75
C LYS A 270 9.35 -21.32 -6.24
N GLN A 271 8.17 -21.87 -6.55
CA GLN A 271 7.70 -22.02 -7.93
C GLN A 271 7.32 -20.65 -8.52
N ARG A 272 6.64 -19.82 -7.73
CA ARG A 272 6.26 -18.45 -8.15
C ARG A 272 7.49 -17.59 -8.45
N LEU A 273 8.51 -17.65 -7.62
CA LEU A 273 9.77 -16.94 -7.85
C LEU A 273 10.54 -17.49 -9.05
N SER A 274 10.58 -18.82 -9.25
CA SER A 274 11.19 -19.40 -10.46
C SER A 274 10.53 -18.89 -11.75
N LEU A 275 9.19 -18.73 -11.74
CA LEU A 275 8.47 -18.14 -12.87
C LEU A 275 8.83 -16.66 -13.07
N LEU A 276 8.85 -15.87 -12.00
CA LEU A 276 9.30 -14.47 -12.06
C LEU A 276 10.72 -14.36 -12.61
N VAL A 277 11.66 -15.18 -12.15
CA VAL A 277 13.03 -15.22 -12.68
C VAL A 277 13.02 -15.51 -14.18
N ALA A 278 12.22 -16.48 -14.63
CA ALA A 278 12.12 -16.81 -16.05
C ALA A 278 11.59 -15.62 -16.87
N TRP A 279 10.52 -14.97 -16.42
CA TRP A 279 9.93 -13.82 -17.11
C TRP A 279 10.89 -12.62 -17.18
N PHE A 280 11.62 -12.34 -16.10
CA PHE A 280 12.61 -11.26 -16.06
C PHE A 280 13.92 -11.58 -16.80
N ARG A 281 14.24 -12.86 -17.03
CA ARG A 281 15.38 -13.25 -17.89
C ARG A 281 15.04 -13.18 -19.38
N ASN A 282 13.79 -13.49 -19.74
CA ASN A 282 13.32 -13.51 -21.12
C ASN A 282 12.98 -12.13 -21.68
N THR A 283 13.00 -11.08 -20.85
CA THR A 283 12.68 -9.68 -21.20
C THR A 283 13.87 -8.89 -21.78
N ARG A 284 14.95 -9.55 -22.20
CA ARG A 284 16.20 -8.94 -22.75
C ARG A 284 16.05 -8.31 -24.15
N GLY A 285 14.99 -7.54 -24.41
CA GLY A 285 15.02 -6.49 -25.42
C GLY A 285 15.81 -5.29 -24.88
N GLN A 286 16.52 -4.55 -25.74
CA GLN A 286 17.33 -3.39 -25.33
C GLN A 286 16.50 -2.22 -24.75
N ASP A 287 15.17 -2.28 -24.84
CA ASP A 287 14.23 -1.24 -24.38
C ASP A 287 13.40 -1.64 -23.15
N TYR A 288 13.77 -2.71 -22.41
CA TYR A 288 12.99 -3.09 -21.23
C TYR A 288 13.08 -1.98 -20.16
N ALA A 289 11.91 -1.47 -19.74
CA ALA A 289 11.79 -0.31 -18.88
C ALA A 289 12.69 -0.45 -17.64
N ALA A 290 13.69 0.43 -17.55
CA ALA A 290 14.68 0.47 -16.48
C ALA A 290 14.07 0.62 -15.07
N ASP A 291 12.77 0.85 -14.98
CA ASP A 291 12.03 1.15 -13.75
C ASP A 291 11.21 -0.03 -13.21
N ILE A 292 11.26 -1.22 -13.83
CA ILE A 292 10.58 -2.43 -13.33
C ILE A 292 11.62 -3.52 -13.09
N HIS A 293 11.65 -4.05 -11.86
CA HIS A 293 12.64 -5.02 -11.44
C HIS A 293 12.00 -6.20 -10.72
N MET A 294 12.56 -7.38 -10.90
CA MET A 294 12.41 -8.44 -9.92
C MET A 294 13.20 -8.05 -8.67
N HIS A 295 12.55 -8.10 -7.51
CA HIS A 295 13.21 -7.82 -6.25
C HIS A 295 14.25 -8.90 -5.93
N PRO A 296 15.52 -8.54 -5.65
CA PRO A 296 16.55 -9.51 -5.32
C PRO A 296 16.19 -10.34 -4.09
N PHE A 297 16.53 -11.63 -4.16
CA PHE A 297 16.31 -12.57 -3.07
C PHE A 297 17.49 -13.55 -2.94
N TYR A 298 17.59 -14.17 -1.77
CA TYR A 298 18.61 -15.17 -1.44
C TYR A 298 18.03 -16.20 -0.46
N ILE A 299 18.81 -17.22 -0.13
CA ILE A 299 18.42 -18.21 0.86
C ILE A 299 19.00 -17.84 2.22
N ILE A 300 18.18 -17.94 3.26
CA ILE A 300 18.55 -17.78 4.66
C ILE A 300 18.43 -19.14 5.33
N TYR A 301 19.51 -19.63 5.95
CA TYR A 301 19.57 -21.01 6.45
C TYR A 301 19.27 -21.15 7.94
N SER A 302 19.37 -20.08 8.73
CA SER A 302 19.14 -20.13 10.17
C SER A 302 18.63 -18.81 10.75
N HIS A 303 18.25 -18.86 12.03
CA HIS A 303 17.85 -17.69 12.81
C HIS A 303 18.98 -16.66 12.88
N GLU A 304 20.20 -17.12 13.12
CA GLU A 304 21.39 -16.30 13.25
C GLU A 304 21.66 -15.52 11.96
N ASP A 305 21.60 -16.19 10.80
CA ASP A 305 21.74 -15.58 9.47
C ASP A 305 20.64 -14.53 9.21
N PHE A 306 19.38 -14.82 9.59
CA PHE A 306 18.29 -13.84 9.44
C PHE A 306 18.51 -12.59 10.30
N VAL A 307 18.96 -12.77 11.54
CA VAL A 307 19.23 -11.66 12.47
C VAL A 307 20.46 -10.87 12.02
N GLU A 308 21.55 -11.53 11.61
CA GLU A 308 22.76 -10.87 11.12
C GLU A 308 22.47 -10.02 9.89
N ARG A 309 21.71 -10.56 8.93
CA ARG A 309 21.26 -9.80 7.76
C ARG A 309 20.42 -8.60 8.16
N PHE A 310 19.42 -8.80 9.03
CA PHE A 310 18.62 -7.69 9.55
C PHE A 310 19.49 -6.60 10.17
N MET A 311 20.47 -6.96 11.00
CA MET A 311 21.39 -5.99 11.61
C MET A 311 22.15 -5.20 10.54
N LYS A 312 22.69 -5.90 9.52
CA LYS A 312 23.34 -5.24 8.38
C LYS A 312 22.41 -4.28 7.64
N ARG A 313 21.15 -4.68 7.39
CA ARG A 313 20.15 -3.82 6.73
C ARG A 313 19.95 -2.53 7.48
N VAL A 314 19.83 -2.60 8.80
CA VAL A 314 19.65 -1.37 9.56
C VAL A 314 20.93 -0.55 9.64
N ASP A 315 22.11 -1.18 9.71
CA ASP A 315 23.40 -0.49 9.62
C ASP A 315 23.52 0.35 8.34
N ASP A 316 23.06 -0.22 7.23
CA ASP A 316 22.96 0.40 5.91
C ASP A 316 21.76 1.39 5.78
N ASN A 317 21.06 1.68 6.88
CA ASN A 317 19.90 2.58 6.97
C ASN A 317 18.68 2.14 6.12
N GLU A 318 18.56 0.84 5.89
CA GLU A 318 17.45 0.22 5.17
C GLU A 318 16.32 -0.20 6.15
N GLU A 319 15.11 -0.52 5.65
CA GLU A 319 13.95 -0.73 6.53
C GLU A 319 14.04 -2.01 7.39
N GLY A 320 14.81 -2.99 6.93
CA GLY A 320 14.98 -4.29 7.57
C GLY A 320 14.99 -5.45 6.58
N GLU A 321 14.61 -6.63 7.05
CA GLU A 321 14.76 -7.89 6.31
C GLU A 321 13.44 -8.68 6.29
N MET A 322 13.15 -9.31 5.14
CA MET A 322 12.02 -10.22 4.97
C MET A 322 12.52 -11.66 4.92
N GLY A 323 11.81 -12.58 5.56
CA GLY A 323 12.08 -14.03 5.47
C GLY A 323 10.81 -14.77 5.11
N LYS A 324 10.79 -15.50 4.00
CA LYS A 324 9.58 -16.15 3.49
C LYS A 324 9.76 -17.66 3.35
N ASP A 325 8.76 -18.43 3.76
CA ASP A 325 8.72 -19.89 3.63
C ASP A 325 8.63 -20.28 2.13
N PRO A 326 9.64 -20.99 1.57
CA PRO A 326 9.67 -21.39 0.16
C PRO A 326 8.52 -22.30 -0.24
N ASP A 327 7.95 -23.06 0.71
CA ASP A 327 6.87 -24.03 0.51
C ASP A 327 5.49 -23.47 0.87
N SER A 328 5.39 -22.15 1.03
CA SER A 328 4.11 -21.49 1.28
C SER A 328 3.34 -21.17 0.00
N VAL A 329 2.02 -21.37 0.08
CA VAL A 329 1.09 -20.85 -0.94
C VAL A 329 0.81 -19.36 -0.70
N TYR A 330 0.22 -18.70 -1.69
CA TYR A 330 -0.20 -17.30 -1.52
C TYR A 330 -1.52 -17.25 -0.73
N GLU A 331 -1.56 -16.50 0.37
CA GLU A 331 -2.79 -16.35 1.16
C GLU A 331 -3.21 -14.88 1.25
N PHE A 332 -4.52 -14.61 1.18
CA PHE A 332 -5.08 -13.26 1.18
C PHE A 332 -5.31 -12.72 2.60
N LYS A 333 -4.30 -12.85 3.46
CA LYS A 333 -4.33 -12.43 4.87
C LYS A 333 -2.91 -12.26 5.42
N ARG A 334 -2.80 -11.93 6.70
CA ARG A 334 -1.52 -12.02 7.42
C ARG A 334 -1.15 -13.48 7.69
N THR A 335 0.07 -13.87 7.37
CA THR A 335 0.55 -15.25 7.49
C THR A 335 1.84 -15.35 8.28
N ARG A 336 2.11 -16.54 8.81
CA ARG A 336 3.41 -16.91 9.41
C ARG A 336 4.36 -17.54 8.39
N SER A 337 3.97 -17.60 7.12
CA SER A 337 4.86 -17.95 6.03
C SER A 337 5.71 -16.77 5.58
N TRP A 338 5.31 -15.53 5.86
CA TRP A 338 6.12 -14.34 5.62
C TRP A 338 6.46 -13.67 6.94
N TRP A 339 7.74 -13.54 7.21
CA TRP A 339 8.29 -12.88 8.37
C TRP A 339 8.92 -11.55 7.98
N LYS A 340 8.88 -10.60 8.91
CA LYS A 340 9.61 -9.35 8.80
C LYS A 340 10.38 -9.07 10.09
N LEU A 341 11.63 -8.66 9.93
CA LEU A 341 12.39 -7.94 10.94
C LEU A 341 12.51 -6.50 10.44
N LYS A 342 12.12 -5.55 11.27
CA LYS A 342 12.25 -4.12 11.01
C LYS A 342 12.53 -3.40 12.33
N ASP A 343 12.93 -2.14 12.24
CA ASP A 343 12.87 -1.26 13.41
C ASP A 343 11.43 -1.02 13.81
N GLU A 344 11.12 -1.30 15.07
CA GLU A 344 9.78 -1.18 15.61
C GLU A 344 9.68 -0.21 16.78
N ASN A 345 10.81 0.23 17.31
CA ASN A 345 10.83 1.04 18.51
C ASN A 345 11.12 2.50 18.19
N GLU A 346 10.32 3.36 18.80
CA GLU A 346 10.46 4.79 18.79
C GLU A 346 10.45 5.29 20.23
N ALA A 347 11.34 6.25 20.52
CA ALA A 347 11.39 6.96 21.78
C ALA A 347 11.52 8.44 21.44
N ASP A 348 10.85 9.29 22.22
CA ASP A 348 11.05 10.72 22.12
C ASP A 348 12.15 11.12 23.12
N GLY A 349 12.96 12.11 22.73
CA GLY A 349 14.01 12.64 23.56
C GLY A 349 14.43 14.04 23.13
N GLU A 350 15.06 14.75 24.05
CA GLU A 350 15.53 16.13 23.86
C GLU A 350 16.95 16.14 23.26
N ILE A 351 17.18 16.95 22.24
CA ILE A 351 18.52 17.20 21.73
C ILE A 351 19.33 17.99 22.77
N ILE A 352 20.42 17.41 23.25
CA ILE A 352 21.31 18.01 24.26
C ILE A 352 22.74 18.24 23.76
N GLY A 353 23.07 17.84 22.53
CA GLY A 353 24.40 18.01 22.00
C GLY A 353 24.58 17.52 20.57
N PHE A 354 25.72 17.86 19.99
CA PHE A 354 26.12 17.49 18.63
C PHE A 354 27.58 17.05 18.67
N LEU A 355 27.89 15.96 17.98
CA LEU A 355 29.25 15.43 17.84
C LEU A 355 29.68 15.55 16.38
N PRO A 356 30.94 15.94 16.11
CA PRO A 356 31.46 16.02 14.75
C PRO A 356 31.53 14.64 14.09
N GLY A 357 31.66 14.64 12.77
CA GLY A 357 31.99 13.45 12.00
C GLY A 357 33.31 12.81 12.46
N ASP A 358 33.52 11.56 12.06
CA ASP A 358 34.78 10.87 12.31
C ASP A 358 35.95 11.66 11.68
N PRO A 359 37.02 11.97 12.43
CA PRO A 359 38.18 12.70 11.92
C PRO A 359 38.82 12.09 10.66
N ASP A 360 38.70 10.76 10.49
CA ASP A 360 39.30 10.03 9.36
C ASP A 360 38.34 9.88 8.16
N ALA A 361 37.12 10.44 8.25
CA ALA A 361 36.11 10.38 7.20
C ALA A 361 35.98 11.71 6.44
N GLY A 362 35.46 11.66 5.20
CA GLY A 362 35.24 12.85 4.37
C GLY A 362 34.25 13.89 4.92
N PHE A 363 33.65 13.63 6.08
CA PHE A 363 32.65 14.48 6.75
C PHE A 363 33.09 14.92 8.16
N ALA A 364 34.38 14.84 8.49
CA ALA A 364 34.95 15.20 9.80
C ALA A 364 34.53 16.59 10.31
N HIS A 365 34.33 17.55 9.41
CA HIS A 365 33.97 18.94 9.74
C HIS A 365 32.45 19.20 9.72
N THR A 366 31.64 18.16 9.66
CA THR A 366 30.18 18.23 9.63
C THR A 366 29.59 17.46 10.81
N LEU A 367 28.25 17.43 10.91
CA LEU A 367 27.57 16.66 11.94
C LEU A 367 27.82 15.15 11.80
N GLY A 368 28.32 14.51 12.86
CA GLY A 368 28.43 13.05 12.96
C GLY A 368 27.25 12.41 13.67
N LYS A 369 26.96 12.86 14.89
CA LYS A 369 25.87 12.32 15.74
C LYS A 369 25.17 13.42 16.53
N ILE A 370 23.89 13.23 16.81
CA ILE A 370 23.14 14.07 17.76
C ILE A 370 23.08 13.33 19.11
N VAL A 371 23.41 14.02 20.19
CA VAL A 371 23.27 13.53 21.56
C VAL A 371 21.87 13.88 22.05
N ILE A 372 21.15 12.88 22.52
CA ILE A 372 19.73 12.97 22.86
C ILE A 372 19.54 12.41 24.26
N ARG A 373 18.83 13.14 25.11
CA ARG A 373 18.40 12.67 26.43
C ARG A 373 16.97 12.16 26.33
N LEU A 374 16.76 10.89 26.64
CA LEU A 374 15.43 10.28 26.68
C LEU A 374 14.67 10.69 27.95
N GLU A 375 13.36 10.41 27.99
CA GLU A 375 12.50 10.71 29.14
C GLU A 375 12.98 10.08 30.46
N ASP A 376 13.63 8.91 30.38
CA ASP A 376 14.18 8.22 31.55
C ASP A 376 15.57 8.74 31.99
N GLY A 377 16.07 9.78 31.32
CA GLY A 377 17.37 10.41 31.57
C GLY A 377 18.54 9.75 30.83
N THR A 378 18.33 8.65 30.11
CA THR A 378 19.38 7.96 29.36
C THR A 378 19.87 8.83 28.19
N GLU A 379 21.19 8.99 28.08
CA GLU A 379 21.81 9.71 26.96
C GLU A 379 22.19 8.75 25.84
N VAL A 380 21.75 9.06 24.62
CA VAL A 380 22.00 8.26 23.43
C VAL A 380 22.54 9.11 22.29
N ARG A 381 23.36 8.50 21.44
CA ARG A 381 24.02 9.18 20.31
C ARG A 381 23.43 8.67 19.01
N ALA A 382 22.48 9.42 18.45
CA ALA A 382 21.76 9.02 17.26
C ALA A 382 22.46 9.47 15.96
N SER A 383 22.41 8.61 14.96
CA SER A 383 22.91 8.86 13.61
C SER A 383 21.77 8.78 12.57
N GLY A 384 22.05 8.43 11.31
CA GLY A 384 21.02 8.20 10.28
C GLY A 384 20.49 9.46 9.60
N ILE A 385 21.15 10.61 9.83
CA ILE A 385 20.83 11.88 9.18
C ILE A 385 21.43 11.88 7.77
N LYS A 386 20.62 12.22 6.77
CA LYS A 386 21.07 12.29 5.37
C LYS A 386 22.11 13.40 5.18
N HIS A 387 23.13 13.14 4.34
CA HIS A 387 24.25 14.06 4.09
C HIS A 387 23.83 15.51 3.82
N ARG A 388 22.75 15.72 3.05
CA ARG A 388 22.22 17.07 2.72
C ARG A 388 21.85 17.93 3.92
N TYR A 389 21.67 17.34 5.10
CA TYR A 389 21.32 18.04 6.33
C TYR A 389 22.51 18.22 7.28
N LEU A 390 23.63 17.53 7.05
CA LEU A 390 24.72 17.50 8.03
C LEU A 390 25.34 18.88 8.22
N ASP A 391 25.62 19.59 7.13
CA ASP A 391 26.17 20.95 7.19
C ASP A 391 25.20 21.94 7.83
N GLU A 392 23.92 21.89 7.43
CA GLU A 392 22.92 22.81 7.95
C GLU A 392 22.75 22.65 9.46
N ILE A 393 22.61 21.42 9.95
CA ILE A 393 22.45 21.16 11.39
C ILE A 393 23.74 21.51 12.14
N TRP A 394 24.91 21.20 11.56
CA TRP A 394 26.20 21.48 12.20
C TRP A 394 26.48 22.97 12.39
N HIS A 395 26.08 23.82 11.42
CA HIS A 395 26.26 25.27 11.50
C HIS A 395 25.12 25.99 12.23
N ASN A 396 23.98 25.32 12.48
CA ASN A 396 22.80 25.90 13.13
C ASN A 396 22.39 25.12 14.39
N GLN A 397 23.35 24.66 15.20
CA GLN A 397 23.08 23.82 16.38
C GLN A 397 22.10 24.48 17.36
N ASP A 398 22.20 25.80 17.56
CA ASP A 398 21.31 26.56 18.44
C ASP A 398 19.83 26.50 18.00
N LYS A 399 19.56 26.36 16.69
CA LYS A 399 18.20 26.18 16.15
C LYS A 399 17.56 24.88 16.66
N TYR A 400 18.40 23.85 16.86
CA TYR A 400 17.96 22.48 17.13
C TYR A 400 18.17 22.03 18.56
N MET A 401 19.03 22.71 19.32
CA MET A 401 19.23 22.43 20.74
C MET A 401 17.89 22.51 21.50
N GLY A 402 17.65 21.56 22.41
CA GLY A 402 16.41 21.45 23.18
C GLY A 402 15.17 20.97 22.41
N ARG A 403 15.27 20.72 21.09
CA ARG A 403 14.14 20.19 20.32
C ARG A 403 13.86 18.75 20.72
N ILE A 404 12.58 18.41 20.83
CA ILE A 404 12.15 17.03 20.98
C ILE A 404 12.18 16.32 19.63
N VAL A 405 12.86 15.18 19.58
CA VAL A 405 12.96 14.32 18.41
C VAL A 405 12.52 12.91 18.69
N LYS A 406 11.89 12.31 17.69
CA LYS A 406 11.58 10.90 17.64
C LYS A 406 12.77 10.09 17.15
N VAL A 407 13.42 9.40 18.09
CA VAL A 407 14.51 8.47 17.83
C VAL A 407 13.93 7.12 17.45
N ASN A 408 14.29 6.62 16.28
CA ASN A 408 13.98 5.24 15.90
C ASN A 408 15.17 4.39 16.32
N PHE A 409 14.93 3.20 16.87
CA PHE A 409 16.01 2.34 17.33
C PHE A 409 15.60 0.87 17.23
N HIS A 410 16.57 -0.02 17.30
CA HIS A 410 16.29 -1.45 17.17
C HIS A 410 15.53 -1.94 18.40
N GLU A 411 16.11 -1.66 19.57
CA GLU A 411 15.65 -2.10 20.89
C GLU A 411 16.41 -1.41 22.03
N TYR A 412 15.89 -1.62 23.24
CA TYR A 412 16.61 -1.33 24.46
C TYR A 412 17.68 -2.38 24.70
N THR A 413 18.91 -1.94 24.90
CA THR A 413 19.99 -2.79 25.39
C THR A 413 19.74 -3.18 26.86
N PRO A 414 20.38 -4.24 27.40
CA PRO A 414 20.16 -4.67 28.78
C PRO A 414 20.41 -3.60 29.84
N ASP A 415 21.29 -2.63 29.55
CA ASP A 415 21.65 -1.47 30.37
C ASP A 415 20.71 -0.26 30.21
N GLY A 416 19.65 -0.38 29.40
CA GLY A 416 18.64 0.67 29.20
C GLY A 416 18.95 1.66 28.06
N SER A 417 20.13 1.59 27.45
CA SER A 417 20.44 2.40 26.26
C SER A 417 19.67 1.95 25.01
N LEU A 418 19.82 2.71 23.93
CA LEU A 418 19.23 2.38 22.64
C LEU A 418 20.28 1.78 21.72
N ARG A 419 19.94 0.65 21.11
CA ARG A 419 20.79 0.04 20.09
C ARG A 419 20.54 0.67 18.72
N HIS A 420 21.60 1.17 18.09
CA HIS A 420 21.59 1.88 16.80
C HIS A 420 20.49 2.96 16.70
N PRO A 421 20.50 3.97 17.57
CA PRO A 421 19.53 5.06 17.51
C PRO A 421 19.71 5.88 16.22
N ARG A 422 18.61 6.17 15.54
CA ARG A 422 18.57 6.87 14.25
C ARG A 422 17.49 7.95 14.19
N LEU A 423 17.86 9.06 13.57
CA LEU A 423 16.98 10.21 13.32
C LEU A 423 16.58 10.28 11.85
N LYS A 424 15.27 10.11 11.58
CA LYS A 424 14.70 10.25 10.24
C LYS A 424 14.40 11.72 9.93
N TRP A 425 15.44 12.53 9.73
CA TRP A 425 15.33 13.99 9.54
C TRP A 425 14.58 14.41 8.25
N PRO A 426 13.77 15.49 8.27
CA PRO A 426 13.33 16.28 9.43
C PRO A 426 12.10 15.69 10.14
N LYS A 427 11.57 14.55 9.66
CA LYS A 427 10.32 13.94 10.18
C LYS A 427 10.40 13.50 11.65
N CYS A 428 11.61 13.37 12.20
CA CYS A 428 11.79 13.09 13.61
C CYS A 428 11.48 14.29 14.51
N LEU A 429 11.55 15.54 14.01
CA LEU A 429 11.24 16.73 14.81
C LEU A 429 9.76 16.72 15.25
N ARG A 430 9.54 16.80 16.56
CA ARG A 430 8.21 16.98 17.14
C ARG A 430 7.85 18.46 17.14
N ASP A 431 6.56 18.73 16.94
CA ASP A 431 5.99 20.06 17.16
C ASP A 431 5.86 20.27 18.68
N THR A 432 6.24 21.44 19.16
CA THR A 432 5.94 21.93 20.51
C THR A 432 4.98 23.11 20.41
N GLU A 433 4.33 23.51 21.52
CA GLU A 433 3.40 24.65 21.52
C GLU A 433 4.03 25.93 20.93
N GLU A 434 5.33 26.12 21.12
CA GLU A 434 6.09 27.28 20.63
C GLU A 434 6.61 27.13 19.18
N ARG A 435 6.59 25.93 18.60
CA ARG A 435 7.26 25.62 17.31
C ARG A 435 6.45 24.66 16.44
N VAL A 436 5.16 24.93 16.26
CA VAL A 436 4.27 24.13 15.41
C VAL A 436 4.59 24.36 13.93
N GLY A 437 4.96 23.29 13.20
CA GLY A 437 5.20 23.35 11.76
C GLY A 437 6.61 23.81 11.37
N ASP A 438 7.46 24.16 12.33
CA ASP A 438 8.86 24.54 12.14
C ASP A 438 9.74 23.28 11.99
N LYS A 439 9.65 22.67 10.80
CA LYS A 439 10.35 21.42 10.43
C LYS A 439 11.33 21.59 9.26
N GLU A 440 11.48 22.81 8.74
CA GLU A 440 12.41 23.14 7.65
C GLU A 440 13.61 23.94 8.16
#